data_AF-A0A134BY28-F1
#
_entry.id   AF-A0A134BY28-F1
#
_cell.length_a   1.000
_cell.length_b   1.000
_cell.length_c   1.000
_cell.angle_alpha   90.00
_cell.angle_beta   90.00
_cell.angle_gamma   90.00
#
_symmetry.space_group_name_H-M   'P 1'
#
loop_
_entity.id
_entity.type
_entity.pdbx_description
1 polymer ?
#
loop_
_entity_poly.entity_id
_entity_poly.type
_entity_poly.pdbx_seq_one_letter_code
_entity_poly.pdbx_strand_id
1 'polypeptide(L)'
;MTLVPADGTLLNISNVTDITSQYAYKASAAADPFPGTGNNTTLTDETTVKPTVYNGTALAKPIYKITETDGVITFNFLQENNDTPTGIIGVLGTVAEQLYKDNRIYSIDGRYLGTDKTRLPKGIYIINRKKVVIQ
;
A
#
# COMPACT_ATOMS: atom_id res chain seq x y z
N MET A 1 -19.05 -16.06 -6.58
CA MET A 1 -17.74 -15.38 -6.47
C MET A 1 -16.74 -16.27 -7.19
N THR A 2 -15.92 -15.72 -8.09
CA THR A 2 -14.95 -16.48 -8.88
C THR A 2 -13.54 -16.01 -8.57
N LEU A 3 -12.54 -16.86 -8.79
CA LEU A 3 -11.14 -16.50 -8.60
C LEU A 3 -10.68 -15.52 -9.69
N VAL A 4 -9.72 -14.66 -9.36
CA VAL A 4 -9.06 -13.77 -10.32
C VAL A 4 -7.62 -14.25 -10.46
N PRO A 5 -7.30 -15.05 -11.49
CA PRO A 5 -5.95 -15.55 -11.70
C PRO A 5 -5.06 -14.44 -12.29
N ALA A 6 -3.79 -14.37 -11.88
CA ALA A 6 -2.89 -13.33 -12.35
C ALA A 6 -2.65 -13.41 -13.86
N ASP A 7 -2.66 -14.59 -14.46
CA ASP A 7 -2.53 -14.79 -15.91
C ASP A 7 -3.83 -14.51 -16.71
N GLY A 8 -4.94 -14.19 -16.02
CA GLY A 8 -6.25 -13.93 -16.61
C GLY A 8 -6.98 -15.17 -17.13
N THR A 9 -6.45 -16.38 -16.94
CA THR A 9 -7.01 -17.63 -17.45
C THR A 9 -7.35 -18.57 -16.30
N LEU A 10 -8.62 -18.94 -16.15
CA LEU A 10 -9.04 -19.90 -15.11
C LEU A 10 -9.25 -21.29 -15.71
N LEU A 11 -8.23 -22.15 -15.63
CA LEU A 11 -8.33 -23.55 -16.03
C LEU A 11 -8.76 -24.45 -14.86
N ASN A 12 -9.52 -25.50 -15.17
CA ASN A 12 -9.98 -26.47 -14.17
C ASN A 12 -9.43 -27.86 -14.49
N ILE A 13 -8.90 -28.54 -13.48
CA ILE A 13 -8.39 -29.90 -13.60
C ILE A 13 -9.46 -30.89 -14.09
N SER A 14 -10.73 -30.65 -13.80
CA SER A 14 -11.84 -31.50 -14.27
C SER A 14 -11.99 -31.52 -15.79
N ASN A 15 -11.42 -30.54 -16.51
CA ASN A 15 -11.43 -30.47 -17.97
C ASN A 15 -10.17 -31.09 -18.61
N VAL A 16 -9.26 -31.65 -17.82
CA VAL A 16 -8.04 -32.30 -18.31
C VAL A 16 -8.39 -33.70 -18.81
N THR A 17 -8.25 -33.91 -20.12
CA THR A 17 -8.60 -35.18 -20.80
C THR A 17 -7.38 -35.91 -21.34
N ASP A 18 -6.24 -35.23 -21.44
CA ASP A 18 -5.01 -35.75 -22.02
C ASP A 18 -3.77 -35.10 -21.38
N ILE A 19 -2.59 -35.55 -21.80
CA ILE A 19 -1.32 -35.06 -21.25
C ILE A 19 -1.07 -33.59 -21.59
N THR A 20 -1.52 -33.12 -22.75
CA THR A 20 -1.33 -31.75 -23.22
C THR A 20 -2.13 -30.77 -22.37
N SER A 21 -3.42 -31.05 -22.16
CA SER A 21 -4.30 -30.29 -21.26
C SER A 21 -3.83 -30.35 -19.81
N GLN A 22 -3.21 -31.45 -19.39
CA GLN A 22 -2.60 -31.54 -18.06
C GLN A 22 -1.41 -30.57 -17.92
N TYR A 23 -0.54 -30.50 -18.92
CA TYR A 23 0.58 -29.54 -18.92
C TYR A 23 0.07 -28.09 -18.92
N ALA A 24 -0.93 -27.78 -19.76
CA ALA A 24 -1.53 -26.45 -19.81
C ALA A 24 -2.16 -26.05 -18.47
N TYR A 25 -2.92 -26.95 -17.84
CA TYR A 25 -3.50 -26.72 -16.51
C TYR A 25 -2.44 -26.44 -15.46
N LYS A 26 -1.39 -27.27 -15.37
CA LYS A 26 -0.32 -27.07 -14.38
C LYS A 26 0.45 -25.76 -14.59
N ALA A 27 0.68 -25.37 -15.85
CA ALA A 27 1.37 -24.13 -16.17
C ALA A 27 0.53 -22.89 -15.77
N SER A 28 -0.77 -22.90 -16.08
CA SER A 28 -1.69 -21.82 -15.69
C SER A 28 -1.88 -21.77 -14.17
N ALA A 29 -2.12 -22.91 -13.52
CA ALA A 29 -2.27 -22.97 -12.06
C ALA A 29 -1.03 -22.44 -11.29
N ALA A 30 0.18 -22.61 -11.83
CA ALA A 30 1.40 -22.04 -11.27
C ALA A 30 1.54 -20.53 -11.51
N ALA A 31 0.85 -19.99 -12.51
CA ALA A 31 0.81 -18.57 -12.83
C ALA A 31 -0.37 -17.83 -12.19
N ASP A 32 -1.35 -18.54 -11.60
CA ASP A 32 -2.52 -17.97 -10.96
C ASP A 32 -2.21 -17.04 -9.78
N PRO A 33 -1.30 -17.38 -8.83
CA PRO A 33 -0.99 -16.49 -7.71
C PRO A 33 -0.26 -15.24 -8.22
N PHE A 34 -0.71 -14.05 -7.82
CA PHE A 34 0.01 -12.81 -8.12
C PHE A 34 1.38 -12.79 -7.40
N PRO A 35 2.45 -12.27 -8.03
CA PRO A 35 2.46 -11.56 -9.31
C PRO A 35 2.45 -12.46 -10.56
N GLY A 36 2.48 -13.78 -10.38
CA GLY A 36 2.46 -14.76 -11.45
C GLY A 36 3.70 -14.71 -12.33
N THR A 37 3.71 -15.54 -13.37
CA THR A 37 4.83 -15.58 -14.34
C THR A 37 4.90 -14.32 -15.21
N GLY A 38 3.81 -13.56 -15.29
CA GLY A 38 3.71 -12.30 -16.04
C GLY A 38 4.17 -11.05 -15.27
N ASN A 39 4.60 -11.17 -14.01
CA ASN A 39 4.94 -10.03 -13.14
C ASN A 39 3.80 -8.99 -13.01
N ASN A 40 2.57 -9.46 -12.86
CA ASN A 40 1.41 -8.62 -12.59
C ASN A 40 1.48 -8.14 -11.13
N THR A 41 2.10 -6.99 -10.92
CA THR A 41 2.35 -6.43 -9.58
C THR A 41 1.22 -5.53 -9.08
N THR A 42 0.12 -5.41 -9.82
CA THR A 42 -1.00 -4.54 -9.49
C THR A 42 -2.34 -5.21 -9.78
N LEU A 43 -3.35 -4.85 -9.00
CA LEU A 43 -4.73 -5.26 -9.19
C LEU A 43 -5.63 -4.06 -8.90
N THR A 44 -6.20 -3.47 -9.94
CA THR A 44 -7.03 -2.27 -9.86
C THR A 44 -8.29 -2.43 -10.70
N ASP A 45 -9.16 -1.43 -10.72
CA ASP A 45 -10.34 -1.44 -11.59
C ASP A 45 -10.00 -1.26 -13.08
N GLU A 46 -8.78 -0.79 -13.37
CA GLU A 46 -8.29 -0.48 -14.72
C GLU A 46 -7.32 -1.53 -15.28
N THR A 47 -6.88 -2.50 -14.46
CA THR A 47 -6.00 -3.58 -14.93
C THR A 47 -6.72 -4.50 -15.91
N THR A 48 -5.96 -5.12 -16.82
CA THR A 48 -6.49 -6.07 -17.82
C THR A 48 -7.24 -7.21 -17.14
N VAL A 49 -6.68 -7.74 -16.06
CA VAL A 49 -7.36 -8.65 -15.15
C VAL A 49 -7.90 -7.81 -13.99
N LYS A 50 -9.21 -7.83 -13.78
CA LYS A 50 -9.87 -7.01 -12.75
C LYS A 50 -10.86 -7.81 -11.93
N PRO A 51 -10.91 -7.58 -10.61
CA PRO A 51 -11.84 -8.29 -9.75
C PRO A 51 -13.24 -7.67 -9.86
N THR A 52 -14.25 -8.53 -9.74
CA THR A 52 -15.63 -8.10 -9.47
C THR A 52 -15.96 -8.47 -8.04
N VAL A 53 -16.35 -7.49 -7.23
CA VAL A 53 -16.77 -7.75 -5.85
C VAL A 53 -18.20 -8.32 -5.81
N TYR A 54 -18.59 -8.93 -4.69
CA TYR A 54 -19.83 -9.70 -4.55
C TYR A 54 -21.10 -8.93 -4.98
N ASN A 55 -21.15 -7.62 -4.72
CA ASN A 55 -22.26 -6.75 -5.09
C ASN A 55 -22.24 -6.30 -6.57
N GLY A 56 -21.32 -6.82 -7.39
CA GLY A 56 -21.18 -6.46 -8.81
C GLY A 56 -20.55 -5.10 -9.07
N THR A 57 -20.03 -4.41 -8.05
CA THR A 57 -19.34 -3.13 -8.24
C THR A 57 -17.86 -3.32 -8.56
N ALA A 58 -17.20 -2.22 -8.88
CA ALA A 58 -15.74 -2.12 -8.91
C ALA A 58 -15.13 -2.38 -7.52
N LEU A 59 -13.86 -2.77 -7.48
CA LEU A 59 -13.10 -2.95 -6.24
C LEU A 59 -12.99 -1.64 -5.47
N ALA A 60 -12.78 -0.53 -6.18
CA ALA A 60 -12.59 0.82 -5.63
C ALA A 60 -11.49 0.91 -4.55
N LYS A 61 -10.64 -0.11 -4.48
CA LYS A 61 -9.63 -0.34 -3.45
C LYS A 61 -8.40 -0.99 -4.09
N PRO A 62 -7.58 -0.21 -4.82
CA PRO A 62 -6.48 -0.77 -5.59
C PRO A 62 -5.42 -1.43 -4.70
N ILE A 63 -4.83 -2.51 -5.22
CA ILE A 63 -3.73 -3.27 -4.64
C ILE A 63 -2.50 -3.07 -5.52
N TYR A 64 -1.37 -2.77 -4.90
CA TYR A 64 -0.11 -2.43 -5.59
C TYR A 64 1.06 -3.24 -5.06
N LYS A 65 2.15 -3.27 -5.82
CA LYS A 65 3.43 -3.86 -5.42
C LYS A 65 3.28 -5.28 -4.89
N ILE A 66 2.47 -6.07 -5.60
CA ILE A 66 2.33 -7.47 -5.29
C ILE A 66 3.67 -8.14 -5.61
N THR A 67 4.32 -8.68 -4.60
CA THR A 67 5.62 -9.36 -4.72
C THR A 67 5.57 -10.69 -3.99
N GLU A 68 6.29 -11.67 -4.53
CA GLU A 68 6.51 -12.96 -3.88
C GLU A 68 7.96 -13.08 -3.43
N THR A 69 8.17 -13.52 -2.20
CA THR A 69 9.51 -13.88 -1.69
C THR A 69 9.36 -15.08 -0.77
N ASP A 70 10.05 -16.17 -1.10
CA ASP A 70 10.00 -17.44 -0.34
C ASP A 70 8.58 -17.97 -0.10
N GLY A 71 7.70 -17.86 -1.11
CA GLY A 71 6.28 -18.27 -1.03
C GLY A 71 5.39 -17.33 -0.23
N VAL A 72 5.91 -16.19 0.22
CA VAL A 72 5.15 -15.14 0.91
C VAL A 72 4.76 -14.06 -0.09
N ILE A 73 3.46 -13.82 -0.22
CA ILE A 73 2.92 -12.71 -1.02
C ILE A 73 2.76 -11.47 -0.15
N THR A 74 3.39 -10.37 -0.54
CA THR A 74 3.23 -9.05 0.07
C THR A 74 2.68 -8.06 -0.93
N PHE A 75 1.90 -7.08 -0.45
CA PHE A 75 1.34 -6.03 -1.29
C PHE A 75 1.00 -4.78 -0.46
N ASN A 76 0.87 -3.66 -1.16
CA ASN A 76 0.35 -2.41 -0.62
C ASN A 76 -1.14 -2.27 -0.96
N PHE A 77 -1.90 -1.66 -0.05
CA PHE A 77 -3.31 -1.39 -0.24
C PHE A 77 -3.55 0.12 -0.28
N LEU A 78 -4.41 0.59 -1.20
CA LEU A 78 -4.84 1.98 -1.37
C LEU A 78 -3.77 3.01 -1.78
N GLN A 79 -2.48 2.66 -1.77
CA GLN A 79 -1.39 3.59 -2.07
C GLN A 79 -0.33 2.92 -2.94
N GLU A 80 -0.08 3.53 -4.11
CA GLU A 80 0.91 3.05 -5.07
C GLU A 80 2.35 3.31 -4.58
N ASN A 81 2.56 4.42 -3.88
CA ASN A 81 3.87 4.84 -3.39
C ASN A 81 4.32 4.07 -2.13
N ASN A 82 5.63 3.94 -1.94
CA ASN A 82 6.28 3.23 -0.81
C ASN A 82 6.12 3.93 0.55
N ASP A 83 5.18 4.85 0.67
CA ASP A 83 4.87 5.44 1.96
C ASP A 83 4.23 4.36 2.79
N THR A 84 5.01 3.80 3.71
CA THR A 84 4.48 3.00 4.81
C THR A 84 3.30 3.79 5.35
N PRO A 85 2.07 3.24 5.35
CA PRO A 85 0.92 3.95 5.87
C PRO A 85 1.18 4.20 7.35
N THR A 86 1.74 5.37 7.68
CA THR A 86 2.10 5.73 9.05
C THR A 86 0.85 6.00 9.90
N GLY A 87 -0.35 5.89 9.31
CA GLY A 87 -1.59 6.42 9.85
C GLY A 87 -1.62 7.95 9.91
N ILE A 88 -0.56 8.62 9.45
CA ILE A 88 -0.40 10.06 9.49
C ILE A 88 -0.13 10.50 8.05
N ILE A 89 -1.16 11.06 7.40
CA ILE A 89 -0.94 11.85 6.20
C ILE A 89 -0.07 13.01 6.63
N GLY A 90 1.20 13.01 6.20
CA GLY A 90 2.04 14.20 6.32
C GLY A 90 1.29 15.33 5.63
N VAL A 91 0.98 16.40 6.36
CA VAL A 91 0.47 17.62 5.72
C VAL A 91 1.54 18.00 4.70
N LEU A 92 1.23 17.84 3.41
CA LEU A 92 2.06 18.32 2.33
C LEU A 92 2.04 19.84 2.41
N GLY A 93 2.88 20.39 3.28
CA GLY A 93 3.12 21.81 3.32
C GLY A 93 3.63 22.21 1.95
N THR A 94 2.97 23.19 1.34
CA THR A 94 3.44 23.79 0.09
C THR A 94 4.90 24.23 0.25
N VAL A 95 5.66 24.35 -0.85
CA VAL A 95 7.06 24.82 -0.81
C VAL A 95 7.16 26.18 -0.08
N ALA A 96 6.13 27.03 -0.19
CA ALA A 96 6.00 28.28 0.54
C ALA A 96 5.86 28.11 2.05
N GLU A 97 5.18 27.05 2.50
CA GLU A 97 5.03 26.73 3.91
C GLU A 97 6.33 26.22 4.55
N GLN A 98 7.21 25.55 3.81
CA GLN A 98 8.50 25.09 4.35
C GLN A 98 9.48 26.23 4.68
N LEU A 99 9.26 27.42 4.10
CA LEU A 99 10.12 28.59 4.26
C LEU A 99 9.83 29.38 5.55
N TYR A 100 8.63 29.25 6.12
CA TYR A 100 8.32 29.87 7.41
C TYR A 100 8.80 28.99 8.57
N LYS A 101 9.93 29.37 9.18
CA LYS A 101 10.35 28.82 10.47
C LYS A 101 9.42 29.31 11.57
N ASP A 102 8.36 28.56 11.82
CA ASP A 102 7.54 28.76 13.00
C ASP A 102 8.26 28.20 14.23
N ASN A 103 8.89 29.10 14.99
CA ASN A 103 9.62 28.75 16.21
C ASN A 103 8.71 28.63 17.44
N ARG A 104 7.39 28.79 17.29
CA ARG A 104 6.46 28.56 18.39
C ARG A 104 6.50 27.09 18.80
N ILE A 105 6.55 26.90 20.10
CA ILE A 105 6.65 25.60 20.75
C ILE A 105 5.29 25.33 21.38
N TYR A 106 4.75 24.15 21.13
CA TYR A 106 3.55 23.66 21.79
C TYR A 106 3.84 22.36 22.53
N SER A 107 3.17 22.13 23.65
CA SER A 107 3.09 20.81 24.26
C SER A 107 2.38 19.82 23.33
N ILE A 108 2.50 18.52 23.60
CA ILE A 108 1.85 17.48 22.79
C ILE A 108 0.32 17.60 22.77
N ASP A 109 -0.27 18.18 23.82
CA ASP A 109 -1.70 18.48 23.92
C ASP A 109 -2.08 19.89 23.43
N GLY A 110 -1.14 20.61 22.79
CA GLY A 110 -1.43 21.83 22.03
C GLY A 110 -1.33 23.15 22.79
N ARG A 111 -0.82 23.20 24.02
CA ARG A 111 -0.62 24.47 24.76
C ARG A 111 0.64 25.19 24.26
N TYR A 112 0.55 26.50 24.06
CA TYR A 112 1.70 27.33 23.66
C TYR A 112 2.70 27.51 24.82
N LEU A 113 3.99 27.28 24.56
CA LEU A 113 5.09 27.29 25.55
C LEU A 113 6.18 28.33 25.26
N GLY A 114 5.96 29.21 24.27
CA GLY A 114 6.95 30.20 23.84
C GLY A 114 7.79 29.73 22.65
N THR A 115 9.03 30.20 22.55
CA THR A 115 9.92 29.95 21.40
C THR A 115 11.32 29.46 21.78
N ASP A 116 11.63 29.37 23.07
CA ASP A 116 12.94 29.00 23.60
C ASP A 116 12.97 27.51 24.00
N LYS A 117 13.71 26.71 23.21
CA LYS A 117 13.85 25.26 23.45
C LYS A 117 14.69 24.92 24.68
N THR A 118 15.60 25.81 25.10
CA THR A 118 16.55 25.53 26.17
C THR A 118 15.91 25.47 27.55
N ARG A 119 14.69 26.01 27.66
CA ARG A 119 13.91 26.08 28.89
C ARG A 119 12.90 24.94 29.02
N LEU A 120 12.85 24.03 28.05
CA LEU A 120 11.92 22.92 28.05
C LEU A 120 12.49 21.75 28.88
N PRO A 121 11.70 21.14 29.78
CA PRO A 121 12.05 19.86 30.36
C PRO A 121 12.10 18.77 29.28
N LYS A 122 12.67 17.62 29.61
CA LYS A 122 12.73 16.47 28.70
C LYS A 122 11.31 16.02 28.33
N GLY A 123 11.06 15.76 27.05
CA GLY A 123 9.72 15.40 26.57
C GLY A 123 9.51 15.55 25.07
N ILE A 124 8.26 15.37 24.63
CA ILE A 124 7.84 15.50 23.22
C ILE A 124 7.06 16.80 23.04
N TYR A 125 7.47 17.59 22.04
CA TYR A 125 6.92 18.91 21.73
C TYR A 125 6.55 19.02 20.25
N ILE A 126 5.68 19.97 19.92
CA ILE A 126 5.37 20.34 18.54
C ILE A 126 6.09 21.65 18.23
N ILE A 127 7.02 21.63 17.28
CA ILE A 127 7.81 22.79 16.87
C ILE A 127 7.88 22.79 15.35
N ASN A 128 7.56 23.93 14.72
CA ASN A 128 7.49 24.04 13.26
C ASN A 128 6.66 22.89 12.63
N ARG A 129 5.48 22.61 13.21
CA ARG A 129 4.54 21.56 12.77
C ARG A 129 5.09 20.12 12.81
N LYS A 130 6.23 19.89 13.48
CA LYS A 130 6.84 18.56 13.64
C LYS A 130 6.91 18.19 15.12
N LYS A 131 6.83 16.88 15.40
CA LYS A 131 7.12 16.34 16.73
C LYS A 131 8.64 16.34 16.94
N VAL A 132 9.11 16.90 18.05
CA VAL A 132 10.52 17.00 18.42
C VAL A 132 10.70 16.48 19.84
N VAL A 133 11.73 15.67 20.07
CA VAL A 133 12.10 15.17 21.40
C VAL A 133 13.19 16.07 21.98
N ILE A 134 12.98 16.56 23.20
CA ILE A 134 13.99 17.25 24.02
C ILE A 134 14.51 16.24 25.05
N GLN A 135 15.84 16.10 25.14
CA GLN A 135 16.55 15.12 25.98
C GLN A 135 17.39 15.77 27.07
#